data_AF-F9RLT5-F1
#
_entry.id   AF-F9RLT5-F1
#
_cell.length_a   1.000
_cell.length_b   1.000
_cell.length_c   1.000
_cell.angle_alpha   90.00
_cell.angle_beta   90.00
_cell.angle_gamma   90.00
#
_symmetry.space_group_name_H-M   'P 1'
#
loop_
_entity.id
_entity.type
_entity.pdbx_description
1 polymer ?
#
loop_
_entity_poly.entity_id
_entity_poly.type
_entity_poly.pdbx_seq_one_letter_code
_entity_poly.pdbx_strand_id
1 'polypeptide(L)'
;MDIQYIFTVHGKGIDMAEKKQLFQQALELIIDGVALNTTGGNRAQVGAYLMGLVVADNQGQLDAEKVEAIQLIIEMAAETESPMFKMS
;
A
#
# COMPACT_ATOMS: atom_id res chain seq x y z
N MET A 1 13.64 -1.10 -46.40
CA MET A 1 13.83 0.00 -45.43
C MET A 1 12.52 0.10 -44.66
N ASP A 2 12.41 -0.63 -43.56
CA ASP A 2 11.27 -0.54 -42.65
C ASP A 2 11.64 0.43 -41.53
N ILE A 3 10.90 1.53 -41.44
CA ILE A 3 11.08 2.51 -40.36
C ILE A 3 10.07 2.13 -39.27
N GLN A 4 10.56 1.51 -38.20
CA GLN A 4 9.78 1.30 -36.98
C GLN A 4 9.57 2.65 -36.29
N TYR A 5 8.31 3.09 -36.20
CA TYR A 5 7.92 4.20 -35.34
C TYR A 5 7.94 3.73 -33.88
N ILE A 6 9.09 3.88 -33.22
CA ILE A 6 9.16 3.79 -31.77
C ILE A 6 8.65 5.13 -31.24
N PHE A 7 7.34 5.23 -30.98
CA PHE A 7 6.79 6.36 -30.24
C PHE A 7 7.23 6.20 -28.77
N THR A 8 8.42 6.70 -28.46
CA THR A 8 8.92 6.74 -27.08
C THR A 8 8.14 7.82 -26.35
N VAL A 9 7.04 7.42 -25.68
CA VAL A 9 6.32 8.28 -24.73
C VAL A 9 7.17 8.42 -23.47
N HIS A 10 8.31 9.10 -23.57
CA HIS A 10 9.05 9.55 -22.40
C HIS A 10 8.33 10.77 -21.81
N GLY A 11 7.83 10.64 -20.58
CA GLY A 11 7.59 11.83 -19.74
C GLY A 11 6.28 11.92 -18.97
N LYS A 12 5.30 11.04 -19.16
CA LYS A 12 4.07 11.07 -18.34
C LYS A 12 3.44 9.70 -18.07
N GLY A 13 3.48 8.78 -19.04
CA GLY A 13 2.94 7.43 -18.86
C GLY A 13 3.79 6.53 -17.96
N ILE A 14 5.12 6.63 -18.08
CA ILE A 14 6.07 5.85 -17.25
C ILE A 14 6.06 6.35 -15.80
N ASP A 15 6.09 7.68 -15.60
CA ASP A 15 6.04 8.33 -14.28
C ASP A 15 4.75 7.97 -13.50
N MET A 16 3.59 7.96 -14.17
CA MET A 16 2.33 7.53 -13.56
C MET A 16 2.32 6.03 -13.21
N ALA A 17 3.00 5.18 -13.99
CA ALA A 17 3.12 3.76 -13.70
C ALA A 17 4.01 3.50 -12.47
N GLU A 18 5.14 4.21 -12.36
CA GLU A 18 6.03 4.15 -11.20
C GLU A 18 5.35 4.67 -9.93
N LYS A 19 4.62 5.79 -10.02
CA LYS A 19 3.85 6.33 -8.88
C LYS A 19 2.77 5.35 -8.41
N LYS A 20 2.05 4.73 -9.35
CA LYS A 20 1.04 3.70 -9.02
C LYS A 20 1.66 2.47 -8.36
N GLN A 21 2.83 2.04 -8.85
CA GLN A 21 3.55 0.91 -8.26
C GLN A 21 4.01 1.24 -6.83
N LEU A 22 4.57 2.43 -6.61
CA LEU A 22 4.97 2.87 -5.27
C LEU A 22 3.78 2.95 -4.30
N PHE A 23 2.64 3.45 -4.78
CA PHE A 23 1.39 3.47 -4.01
C PHE A 23 0.96 2.07 -3.54
N GLN A 24 0.99 1.09 -4.45
CA GLN A 24 0.66 -0.30 -4.11
C GLN A 24 1.64 -0.90 -3.10
N GLN A 25 2.95 -0.74 -3.34
CA GLN A 25 3.99 -1.24 -2.44
C GLN A 25 3.91 -0.60 -1.05
N ALA A 26 3.53 0.67 -0.96
CA ALA A 26 3.34 1.35 0.32
C ALA A 26 2.18 0.75 1.12
N LEU A 27 1.06 0.44 0.46
CA LEU A 27 -0.09 -0.21 1.10
C LEU A 27 0.26 -1.63 1.58
N GLU A 28 0.94 -2.42 0.75
CA GLU A 28 1.42 -3.76 1.10
C GLU A 28 2.33 -3.70 2.33
N LEU A 29 3.31 -2.79 2.33
CA LEU A 29 4.24 -2.62 3.45
C LEU A 29 3.52 -2.22 4.76
N ILE A 30 2.48 -1.38 4.67
CA ILE A 30 1.66 -1.02 5.83
C ILE A 30 0.93 -2.25 6.37
N ILE A 31 0.31 -3.05 5.52
CA ILE A 31 -0.44 -4.26 5.92
C ILE A 31 0.50 -5.28 6.57
N ASP A 32 1.64 -5.57 5.93
CA ASP A 32 2.66 -6.49 6.46
C ASP A 32 3.22 -5.99 7.80
N GLY A 33 3.50 -4.69 7.89
CA GLY A 33 3.94 -4.06 9.11
C GLY A 33 2.92 -4.19 10.23
N VAL A 34 1.63 -4.02 9.95
CA VAL A 34 0.56 -4.16 10.94
C VAL A 34 0.43 -5.61 11.44
N ALA A 35 0.53 -6.59 10.55
CA ALA A 35 0.43 -8.02 10.89
C ALA A 35 1.63 -8.53 11.71
N LEU A 36 2.84 -8.14 11.30
CA LEU A 36 4.09 -8.70 11.83
C LEU A 36 4.66 -7.93 13.02
N ASN A 37 4.26 -6.67 13.22
CA ASN A 37 4.81 -5.85 14.28
C ASN A 37 4.36 -6.32 15.68
N THR A 38 5.34 -6.59 16.54
CA THR A 38 5.18 -7.02 17.93
C THR A 38 5.27 -5.88 18.94
N THR A 39 5.50 -4.65 18.47
CA THR A 39 5.56 -3.46 19.33
C THR A 39 4.19 -3.23 19.97
N GLY A 40 4.15 -3.17 21.30
CA GLY A 40 2.92 -2.89 22.04
C GLY A 40 2.32 -1.54 21.63
N GLY A 41 1.05 -1.54 21.22
CA GLY A 41 0.34 -0.34 20.77
C GLY A 41 -0.89 -0.67 19.92
N ASN A 42 -1.68 0.35 19.57
CA ASN A 42 -2.83 0.19 18.69
C ASN A 42 -2.41 0.11 17.22
N ARG A 43 -2.00 -1.08 16.78
CA ARG A 43 -1.49 -1.34 15.42
C ARG A 43 -2.50 -0.99 14.33
N ALA A 44 -3.79 -1.26 14.57
CA ALA A 44 -4.87 -0.88 13.65
C ALA A 44 -4.93 0.64 13.44
N GLN A 45 -4.88 1.42 14.53
CA GLN A 45 -4.92 2.88 14.46
C GLN A 45 -3.70 3.45 13.73
N VAL A 46 -2.50 2.93 14.00
CA VAL A 46 -1.27 3.38 13.31
C VAL A 46 -1.31 2.99 11.83
N GLY A 47 -1.75 1.78 11.50
CA GLY A 47 -1.92 1.33 10.11
C GLY A 47 -2.90 2.20 9.34
N ALA A 48 -4.06 2.48 9.93
CA ALA A 48 -5.08 3.35 9.32
C ALA A 48 -4.57 4.78 9.12
N TYR A 49 -3.82 5.33 10.08
CA TYR A 49 -3.18 6.64 9.95
C TYR A 49 -2.21 6.69 8.76
N LEU A 50 -1.30 5.72 8.64
CA LEU A 50 -0.34 5.65 7.55
C LEU A 50 -1.02 5.45 6.20
N MET A 51 -2.04 4.58 6.13
CA MET A 51 -2.85 4.40 4.92
C MET A 51 -3.51 5.71 4.48
N GLY A 52 -4.07 6.48 5.42
CA GLY A 52 -4.66 7.78 5.12
C GLY A 52 -3.68 8.76 4.48
N LEU A 53 -2.42 8.78 4.93
CA LEU A 53 -1.36 9.61 4.33
C LEU A 53 -1.03 9.17 2.89
N VAL A 54 -0.90 7.85 2.67
CA VAL A 54 -0.58 7.28 1.35
C VAL A 54 -1.71 7.51 0.34
N VAL A 55 -2.97 7.38 0.77
CA VAL A 55 -4.15 7.70 -0.04
C VAL A 55 -4.22 9.20 -0.35
N ALA A 56 -3.94 10.06 0.63
CA ALA A 56 -3.94 11.51 0.43
C ALA A 56 -2.86 11.99 -0.55
N ASP A 57 -1.71 11.33 -0.62
CA ASP A 57 -0.64 11.62 -1.60
C ASP A 57 -0.97 11.11 -3.04
N ASN A 58 -1.94 10.19 -3.13
CA ASN A 58 -2.36 9.51 -4.35
C ASN A 58 -3.82 9.79 -4.70
N GLN A 59 -4.28 11.04 -4.48
CA GLN A 59 -5.67 11.45 -4.72
C GLN A 59 -6.16 11.01 -6.10
N GLY A 60 -7.34 10.38 -6.12
CA GLY A 60 -7.97 9.90 -7.35
C GLY A 60 -7.55 8.51 -7.81
N GLN A 61 -6.59 7.84 -7.13
CA GLN A 61 -6.25 6.45 -7.45
C GLN A 61 -7.24 5.42 -6.87
N LEU A 62 -7.90 5.76 -5.76
CA LEU A 62 -8.91 4.92 -5.11
C LEU A 62 -10.24 5.67 -4.96
N ASP A 63 -11.33 4.92 -5.08
CA ASP A 63 -12.66 5.35 -4.66
C ASP A 63 -12.86 5.06 -3.16
N ALA A 64 -13.93 5.60 -2.59
CA ALA A 64 -14.21 5.46 -1.17
C ALA A 64 -14.41 4.00 -0.74
N GLU A 65 -15.00 3.18 -1.60
CA GLU A 65 -15.22 1.74 -1.35
C GLU A 65 -13.89 0.99 -1.22
N LYS A 66 -12.92 1.25 -2.10
CA LYS A 66 -11.58 0.65 -2.00
C LYS A 66 -10.80 1.13 -0.78
N VAL A 67 -10.96 2.40 -0.39
CA VAL A 67 -10.34 2.93 0.83
C VAL A 67 -10.89 2.19 2.06
N GLU A 68 -12.21 2.00 2.12
CA GLU A 68 -12.86 1.24 3.20
C GLU A 68 -12.40 -0.23 3.21
N ALA A 69 -12.31 -0.87 2.05
CA ALA A 69 -11.83 -2.25 1.95
C ALA A 69 -10.39 -2.41 2.47
N ILE A 70 -9.49 -1.47 2.16
CA ILE A 70 -8.12 -1.50 2.67
C ILE A 70 -8.10 -1.26 4.19
N GLN A 71 -8.95 -0.38 4.70
CA GLN A 71 -9.07 -0.15 6.14
C GLN A 71 -9.49 -1.43 6.88
N LEU A 72 -10.46 -2.17 6.36
CA LEU A 72 -10.86 -3.47 6.92
C LEU A 72 -9.71 -4.49 6.87
N ILE A 73 -8.89 -4.49 5.81
CA ILE A 73 -7.72 -5.37 5.72
C ILE A 73 -6.68 -5.02 6.80
N ILE A 74 -6.46 -3.73 7.08
CA ILE A 74 -5.56 -3.28 8.14
C ILE A 74 -6.09 -3.71 9.52
N GLU A 75 -7.40 -3.60 9.75
CA GLU A 75 -8.03 -4.07 10.98
C GLU A 75 -7.85 -5.58 11.16
N MET A 76 -8.14 -6.37 10.12
CA MET A 76 -7.89 -7.82 10.13
C MET A 76 -6.42 -8.16 10.35
N ALA A 77 -5.49 -7.45 9.72
CA ALA A 77 -4.06 -7.64 9.94
C ALA A 77 -3.68 -7.36 11.39
N ALA A 78 -4.27 -6.35 12.03
CA ALA A 78 -4.01 -6.01 13.42
C ALA A 78 -4.59 -7.03 14.42
N GLU A 79 -5.63 -7.77 14.02
CA GLU A 79 -6.23 -8.85 14.81
C GLU A 79 -5.46 -10.16 14.69
N THR A 80 -4.65 -10.33 13.63
CA THR A 80 -3.78 -11.51 13.55
C THR A 80 -2.84 -11.53 14.76
N GLU A 81 -2.84 -12.67 15.46
CA GLU A 81 -1.80 -12.95 16.44
C GLU A 81 -0.48 -12.84 15.67
N SER A 82 0.34 -11.85 16.01
CA SER A 82 1.67 -11.80 15.43
C SER A 82 2.34 -13.15 15.66
N PRO A 83 3.05 -13.70 14.66
CA PRO A 83 3.78 -14.94 14.82
C PRO A 83 4.92 -14.69 15.81
N MET A 84 4.59 -14.66 17.10
CA MET A 84 5.52 -14.64 18.19
C MET A 84 6.21 -15.99 18.08
N PHE A 85 7.45 -15.98 17.61
CA PHE A 85 8.26 -17.18 17.54
C PHE A 85 8.37 -17.72 18.97
N LYS A 86 7.58 -18.74 19.30
CA LYS A 86 7.68 -19.42 20.59
C LYS A 86 9.00 -20.17 20.57
N MET A 87 10.02 -19.60 21.21
CA MET A 87 11.23 -20.34 21.55
C MET A 87 10.82 -21.42 22.55
N SER A 88 10.58 -22.64 22.05
CA SER A 88 10.52 -23.87 22.85
C SER A 88 11.92 -24.42 23.06
#